data_AF-A0A7D5TFH4-F1
#
_entry.id   AF-A0A7D5TFH4-F1
#
_cell.length_a   1.000
_cell.length_b   1.000
_cell.length_c   1.000
_cell.angle_alpha   90.00
_cell.angle_beta   90.00
_cell.angle_gamma   90.00
#
_symmetry.space_group_name_H-M   'P 1'
#
loop_
_entity.id
_entity.type
_entity.pdbx_description
1 polymer ?
#
loop_
_entity_poly.entity_id
_entity_poly.type
_entity_poly.pdbx_seq_one_letter_code
_entity_poly.pdbx_strand_id
1 'polypeptide(L)'
;MTDVTVERDVVFRRPPDRAAPLELDVYEPGDGGADRPAVVVSHGGAWIEGEKGQLEALERGLAERGYVCFDANYRLSGEATFPTPAEDVAAAVRYAKGHAAEYGIDPDRIATTGHSAGAHLAALVAAADGGFDPADATLSSTVAAAAPISGVYDLRDRTPETANDLERQFLGGGPDEVPERYERASPAAHVDEATPPTLVLHGDDDDLLPADGAREYARTLAAAGRPVELGVRPGGGHGIVVEPEDWRARGIETVADFLDRRL
;
A
#
# COMPACT_ATOMS: atom_id res chain seq x y z
N MET A 1 -13.79 22.78 -5.23
CA MET A 1 -13.51 21.54 -4.50
C MET A 1 -14.79 20.75 -4.49
N THR A 2 -14.74 19.51 -4.94
CA THR A 2 -15.85 18.56 -4.78
C THR A 2 -15.94 18.24 -3.29
N ASP A 3 -17.14 18.26 -2.70
CA ASP A 3 -17.29 17.83 -1.31
C ASP A 3 -16.91 16.33 -1.22
N VAL A 4 -16.13 15.95 -0.20
CA VAL A 4 -15.74 14.54 0.04
C VAL A 4 -16.58 13.98 1.17
N THR A 5 -17.33 12.91 0.89
CA THR A 5 -18.05 12.14 1.91
C THR A 5 -17.15 11.06 2.49
N VAL A 6 -17.32 10.75 3.78
CA VAL A 6 -16.54 9.70 4.45
C VAL A 6 -17.47 8.76 5.18
N GLU A 7 -17.53 7.50 4.73
CA GLU A 7 -18.12 6.40 5.47
C GLU A 7 -17.06 5.81 6.41
N ARG A 8 -17.35 5.75 7.71
CA ARG A 8 -16.39 5.32 8.73
C ARG A 8 -16.67 3.91 9.20
N ASP A 9 -15.62 3.19 9.56
CA ASP A 9 -15.66 1.90 10.27
C ASP A 9 -16.42 0.81 9.50
N VAL A 10 -16.27 0.78 8.18
CA VAL A 10 -16.86 -0.24 7.32
C VAL A 10 -16.13 -1.56 7.52
N VAL A 11 -16.85 -2.59 7.96
CA VAL A 11 -16.26 -3.91 8.20
C VAL A 11 -16.00 -4.62 6.88
N PHE A 12 -14.72 -4.84 6.56
CA PHE A 12 -14.32 -5.54 5.33
C PHE A 12 -13.87 -6.99 5.56
N ARG A 13 -13.40 -7.33 6.76
CA ARG A 13 -12.95 -8.68 7.10
C ARG A 13 -13.25 -9.05 8.54
N ARG A 14 -13.62 -10.32 8.77
CA ARG A 14 -13.76 -10.91 10.11
C ARG A 14 -12.80 -12.09 10.25
N PRO A 15 -11.57 -11.87 10.74
CA PRO A 15 -10.63 -12.97 10.94
C PRO A 15 -11.17 -13.96 11.98
N PRO A 16 -11.09 -15.28 11.76
CA PRO A 16 -11.64 -16.28 12.69
C PRO A 16 -10.88 -16.35 14.02
N ASP A 17 -9.63 -15.89 14.02
CA ASP A 17 -8.69 -15.85 15.14
C ASP A 17 -8.75 -14.53 15.92
N ARG A 18 -9.65 -13.61 15.56
CA ARG A 18 -9.78 -12.28 16.17
C ARG A 18 -11.25 -11.97 16.50
N ALA A 19 -11.49 -11.43 17.69
CA ALA A 19 -12.85 -11.04 18.10
C ALA A 19 -13.35 -9.78 17.38
N ALA A 20 -12.50 -8.78 17.20
CA ALA A 20 -12.83 -7.55 16.50
C ALA A 20 -12.70 -7.74 14.97
N PRO A 21 -13.62 -7.16 14.16
CA PRO A 21 -13.45 -7.08 12.71
C PRO A 21 -12.28 -6.17 12.33
N LEU A 22 -11.78 -6.35 11.11
CA LEU A 22 -10.99 -5.33 10.44
C LEU A 22 -11.94 -4.41 9.68
N GLU A 23 -11.64 -3.12 9.81
CA GLU A 23 -12.47 -2.02 9.35
C GLU A 23 -11.66 -1.13 8.42
N LEU A 24 -12.34 -0.47 7.49
CA LEU A 24 -11.80 0.55 6.61
C LEU A 24 -12.70 1.77 6.61
N ASP A 25 -12.17 2.91 6.20
CA ASP A 25 -12.95 4.11 5.90
C ASP A 25 -13.03 4.28 4.38
N VAL A 26 -14.18 4.73 3.89
CA VAL A 26 -14.40 4.98 2.46
C VAL A 26 -14.52 6.48 2.24
N TYR A 27 -13.58 7.06 1.49
CA TYR A 27 -13.62 8.46 1.08
C TYR A 27 -14.11 8.54 -0.36
N GLU A 28 -15.23 9.22 -0.57
CA GLU A 28 -15.92 9.25 -1.86
C GLU A 28 -16.05 10.69 -2.39
N PRO A 29 -16.01 10.87 -3.72
CA PRO A 29 -16.41 12.12 -4.34
C PRO A 29 -17.92 12.35 -4.15
N GLY A 30 -18.30 13.49 -3.58
CA GLY A 30 -19.68 13.80 -3.17
C GLY A 30 -20.65 14.12 -4.32
N ASP A 31 -20.25 13.93 -5.57
CA ASP A 31 -21.06 14.16 -6.78
C ASP A 31 -21.83 12.89 -7.26
N GLY A 32 -21.60 11.72 -6.63
CA GLY A 32 -22.46 10.53 -6.80
C GLY A 32 -22.47 9.88 -8.18
N GLY A 33 -21.40 10.05 -8.97
CA GLY A 33 -21.17 9.38 -10.26
C GLY A 33 -20.83 7.89 -10.17
N ALA A 34 -20.38 7.30 -11.28
CA ALA A 34 -20.10 5.87 -11.42
C ALA A 34 -18.85 5.63 -12.28
N ASP A 35 -18.46 4.35 -12.44
CA ASP A 35 -17.29 3.88 -13.21
C ASP A 35 -15.97 4.56 -12.78
N ARG A 36 -15.85 4.85 -11.48
CA ARG A 36 -14.68 5.55 -10.92
C ARG A 36 -13.47 4.64 -10.73
N PRO A 37 -12.25 5.16 -10.85
CA PRO A 37 -11.10 4.49 -10.30
C PRO A 37 -11.16 4.48 -8.77
N ALA A 38 -10.50 3.49 -8.16
CA ALA A 38 -10.39 3.38 -6.71
C ALA A 38 -8.95 3.20 -6.25
N VAL A 39 -8.69 3.52 -4.99
CA VAL A 39 -7.38 3.33 -4.36
C VAL A 39 -7.54 2.67 -3.01
N VAL A 40 -6.88 1.54 -2.78
CA VAL A 40 -6.74 0.96 -1.44
C VAL A 40 -5.51 1.57 -0.78
N VAL A 41 -5.70 2.21 0.37
CA VAL A 41 -4.66 2.92 1.12
C VAL A 41 -4.30 2.13 2.38
N SER A 42 -3.00 2.00 2.64
CA SER A 42 -2.47 1.35 3.84
C SER A 42 -1.58 2.30 4.64
N HIS A 43 -1.88 2.42 5.92
CA HIS A 43 -1.16 3.32 6.84
C HIS A 43 0.25 2.81 7.18
N GLY A 44 1.10 3.72 7.70
CA GLY A 44 2.45 3.42 8.17
C GLY A 44 2.50 2.84 9.59
N GLY A 45 3.59 3.06 10.32
CA GLY A 45 3.72 2.64 11.73
C GLY A 45 4.56 1.36 11.94
N ALA A 46 5.52 1.11 11.05
CA ALA A 46 6.50 0.02 11.15
C ALA A 46 5.88 -1.36 11.48
N TRP A 47 4.67 -1.61 10.96
CA TRP A 47 3.84 -2.78 11.20
C TRP A 47 3.42 -3.01 12.67
N ILE A 48 3.88 -2.20 13.63
CA ILE A 48 3.61 -2.39 15.07
C ILE A 48 2.52 -1.46 15.61
N GLU A 49 2.24 -0.36 14.90
CA GLU A 49 1.27 0.66 15.28
C GLU A 49 0.65 1.31 14.04
N GLY A 50 -0.27 2.24 14.27
CA GLY A 50 -0.98 2.97 13.22
C GLY A 50 -2.41 2.49 13.01
N GLU A 51 -3.15 3.25 12.23
CA GLU A 51 -4.55 3.01 11.92
C GLU A 51 -4.99 3.80 10.67
N LYS A 52 -6.12 3.41 10.09
CA LYS A 52 -6.85 4.20 9.09
C LYS A 52 -7.13 5.61 9.61
N GLY A 53 -7.04 6.61 8.73
CA GLY A 53 -7.16 8.04 9.01
C GLY A 53 -5.81 8.74 9.16
N GLN A 54 -4.70 7.99 9.31
CA GLN A 54 -3.36 8.58 9.40
C GLN A 54 -2.93 9.32 8.14
N LEU A 55 -3.46 8.95 6.98
CA LEU A 55 -3.10 9.57 5.71
C LEU A 55 -4.15 10.57 5.21
N GLU A 56 -5.21 10.90 5.98
CA GLU A 56 -6.50 11.50 5.52
C GLU A 56 -6.41 12.59 4.43
N ALA A 57 -5.36 13.41 4.43
CA ALA A 57 -5.12 14.40 3.38
C ALA A 57 -4.92 13.76 1.98
N LEU A 58 -4.24 12.61 1.90
CA LEU A 58 -4.05 11.83 0.69
C LEU A 58 -5.37 11.27 0.17
N GLU A 59 -6.16 10.63 1.03
CA GLU A 59 -7.47 10.07 0.68
C GLU A 59 -8.41 11.19 0.21
N ARG A 60 -8.44 12.32 0.92
CA ARG A 60 -9.24 13.48 0.51
C ARG A 60 -8.75 14.08 -0.80
N GLY A 61 -7.44 14.26 -0.98
CA GLY A 61 -6.89 14.80 -2.21
C GLY A 61 -7.16 13.90 -3.43
N LEU A 62 -7.13 12.57 -3.24
CA LEU A 62 -7.54 11.60 -4.26
C LEU A 62 -9.06 11.61 -4.47
N ALA A 63 -9.87 11.69 -3.43
CA ALA A 63 -11.33 11.79 -3.56
C ALA A 63 -11.76 13.07 -4.29
N GLU A 64 -11.08 14.19 -4.06
CA GLU A 64 -11.28 15.44 -4.80
C GLU A 64 -10.91 15.31 -6.30
N ARG A 65 -10.03 14.36 -6.64
CA ARG A 65 -9.66 13.99 -8.02
C ARG A 65 -10.61 12.96 -8.65
N GLY A 66 -11.63 12.50 -7.93
CA GLY A 66 -12.64 11.57 -8.45
C GLY A 66 -12.38 10.09 -8.15
N TYR A 67 -11.41 9.78 -7.29
CA TYR A 67 -11.16 8.40 -6.82
C TYR A 67 -12.06 8.06 -5.64
N VAL A 68 -12.43 6.79 -5.49
CA VAL A 68 -12.92 6.27 -4.20
C VAL A 68 -11.74 5.67 -3.44
N CYS A 69 -11.47 6.13 -2.23
CA CYS A 69 -10.37 5.62 -1.42
C CYS A 69 -10.89 4.69 -0.32
N PHE A 70 -10.30 3.49 -0.23
CA PHE A 70 -10.54 2.50 0.81
C PHE A 70 -9.34 2.49 1.75
N ASP A 71 -9.44 3.19 2.87
CA ASP A 71 -8.38 3.35 3.86
C ASP A 71 -8.49 2.26 4.93
N ALA A 72 -7.67 1.22 4.81
CA ALA A 72 -7.87 -0.04 5.49
C ALA A 72 -6.90 -0.27 6.65
N ASN A 73 -7.43 -0.69 7.79
CA ASN A 73 -6.63 -1.29 8.85
C ASN A 73 -6.14 -2.69 8.44
N TYR A 74 -4.94 -3.04 8.88
CA TYR A 74 -4.41 -4.40 8.84
C TYR A 74 -3.96 -4.83 10.24
N ARG A 75 -3.88 -6.14 10.51
CA ARG A 75 -3.37 -6.61 11.81
C ARG A 75 -1.91 -6.22 11.98
N LEU A 76 -1.60 -5.63 13.12
CA LEU A 76 -0.25 -5.23 13.50
C LEU A 76 0.55 -6.45 13.97
N SER A 77 1.88 -6.36 13.98
CA SER A 77 2.77 -7.47 14.30
C SER A 77 2.72 -7.92 15.78
N GLY A 78 2.14 -7.10 16.66
CA GLY A 78 1.74 -7.51 18.01
C GLY A 78 0.51 -8.42 18.05
N GLU A 79 -0.32 -8.41 16.99
CA GLU A 79 -1.49 -9.28 16.82
C GLU A 79 -1.17 -10.50 15.95
N ALA A 80 -0.46 -10.31 14.83
CA ALA A 80 -0.13 -11.37 13.89
C ALA A 80 1.15 -11.12 13.10
N THR A 81 1.95 -12.17 12.89
CA THR A 81 3.15 -12.09 12.03
C THR A 81 2.80 -12.24 10.54
N PHE A 82 3.73 -11.83 9.67
CA PHE A 82 3.69 -12.10 8.24
C PHE A 82 3.41 -13.60 7.96
N PRO A 83 2.54 -13.95 6.99
CA PRO A 83 1.95 -13.12 5.92
C PRO A 83 0.66 -12.38 6.27
N THR A 84 0.18 -12.50 7.50
CA THR A 84 -1.16 -12.04 7.91
C THR A 84 -1.47 -10.58 7.54
N PRO A 85 -0.58 -9.60 7.76
CA PRO A 85 -0.88 -8.21 7.41
C PRO A 85 -1.01 -7.99 5.89
N ALA A 86 -0.24 -8.72 5.07
CA ALA A 86 -0.36 -8.67 3.60
C ALA A 86 -1.67 -9.30 3.11
N GLU A 87 -2.10 -10.39 3.73
CA GLU A 87 -3.40 -11.00 3.44
C GLU A 87 -4.57 -10.07 3.80
N ASP A 88 -4.44 -9.26 4.84
CA ASP A 88 -5.43 -8.26 5.25
C ASP A 88 -5.54 -7.13 4.22
N VAL A 89 -4.42 -6.60 3.71
CA VAL A 89 -4.41 -5.62 2.62
C VAL A 89 -4.97 -6.21 1.33
N ALA A 90 -4.61 -7.45 0.98
CA ALA A 90 -5.19 -8.16 -0.16
C ALA A 90 -6.71 -8.34 0.00
N ALA A 91 -7.20 -8.60 1.22
CA ALA A 91 -8.63 -8.67 1.50
C ALA A 91 -9.34 -7.34 1.32
N ALA A 92 -8.71 -6.20 1.63
CA ALA A 92 -9.25 -4.88 1.35
C ALA A 92 -9.40 -4.61 -0.16
N VAL A 93 -8.43 -5.05 -0.98
CA VAL A 93 -8.56 -4.99 -2.46
C VAL A 93 -9.73 -5.83 -2.96
N ARG A 94 -9.86 -7.07 -2.47
CA ARG A 94 -11.00 -7.94 -2.82
C ARG A 94 -12.33 -7.36 -2.34
N TYR A 95 -12.35 -6.71 -1.18
CA TYR A 95 -13.53 -6.03 -0.67
C TYR A 95 -13.98 -4.92 -1.63
N ALA A 96 -13.05 -4.03 -2.03
CA ALA A 96 -13.34 -2.97 -3.00
C ALA A 96 -13.91 -3.55 -4.31
N LYS A 97 -13.27 -4.58 -4.89
CA LYS A 97 -13.78 -5.26 -6.10
C LYS A 97 -15.17 -5.86 -5.89
N GLY A 98 -15.42 -6.50 -4.75
CA GLY A 98 -16.71 -7.12 -4.43
C GLY A 98 -17.85 -6.12 -4.22
N HIS A 99 -17.53 -4.89 -3.83
CA HIS A 99 -18.48 -3.81 -3.55
C HIS A 99 -18.44 -2.74 -4.65
N ALA A 100 -17.93 -3.08 -5.83
CA ALA A 100 -17.71 -2.11 -6.90
C ALA A 100 -18.99 -1.38 -7.33
N ALA A 101 -20.10 -2.12 -7.45
CA ALA A 101 -21.40 -1.55 -7.79
C ALA A 101 -21.98 -0.66 -6.68
N GLU A 102 -21.65 -0.93 -5.42
CA GLU A 102 -22.12 -0.15 -4.25
C GLU A 102 -21.43 1.21 -4.21
N TYR A 103 -20.12 1.24 -4.42
CA TYR A 103 -19.31 2.46 -4.39
C TYR A 103 -19.16 3.15 -5.75
N GLY A 104 -19.84 2.65 -6.80
CA GLY A 104 -19.77 3.21 -8.15
C GLY A 104 -18.36 3.21 -8.76
N ILE A 105 -17.55 2.19 -8.44
CA ILE A 105 -16.18 2.04 -8.95
C ILE A 105 -16.11 0.98 -10.05
N ASP A 106 -15.12 1.10 -10.92
CA ASP A 106 -14.73 0.08 -11.88
C ASP A 106 -13.74 -0.89 -11.19
N PRO A 107 -14.08 -2.19 -11.05
CA PRO A 107 -13.23 -3.16 -10.36
C PRO A 107 -11.90 -3.44 -11.09
N ASP A 108 -11.77 -3.05 -12.36
CA ASP A 108 -10.55 -3.16 -13.15
C ASP A 108 -9.67 -1.91 -13.05
N ARG A 109 -10.14 -0.84 -12.39
CA ARG A 109 -9.43 0.44 -12.22
C ARG A 109 -9.09 0.71 -10.75
N ILE A 110 -8.58 -0.31 -10.05
CA ILE A 110 -8.19 -0.22 -8.65
C ILE A 110 -6.67 -0.16 -8.53
N ALA A 111 -6.15 0.84 -7.82
CA ALA A 111 -4.75 0.94 -7.43
C ALA A 111 -4.54 0.65 -5.94
N THR A 112 -3.28 0.50 -5.54
CA THR A 112 -2.88 0.48 -4.13
C THR A 112 -1.80 1.51 -3.82
N THR A 113 -1.85 2.10 -2.64
CA THR A 113 -0.85 3.03 -2.13
C THR A 113 -0.73 2.91 -0.61
N GLY A 114 0.27 3.56 -0.05
CA GLY A 114 0.49 3.62 1.38
C GLY A 114 1.77 4.32 1.70
N HIS A 115 2.03 4.49 2.99
CA HIS A 115 3.24 5.14 3.50
C HIS A 115 4.04 4.17 4.37
N SER A 116 5.38 4.16 4.24
CA SER A 116 6.28 3.40 5.11
C SER A 116 5.95 1.90 5.14
N ALA A 117 5.59 1.33 6.28
CA ALA A 117 5.09 -0.05 6.40
C ALA A 117 3.89 -0.35 5.49
N GLY A 118 2.97 0.60 5.33
CA GLY A 118 1.84 0.48 4.40
C GLY A 118 2.28 0.56 2.94
N ALA A 119 3.33 1.31 2.62
CA ALA A 119 3.93 1.32 1.29
C ALA A 119 4.59 -0.01 0.94
N HIS A 120 5.23 -0.65 1.93
CA HIS A 120 5.75 -2.01 1.81
C HIS A 120 4.61 -3.00 1.49
N LEU A 121 3.52 -2.99 2.25
CA LEU A 121 2.38 -3.89 2.02
C LEU A 121 1.68 -3.61 0.68
N ALA A 122 1.50 -2.35 0.31
CA ALA A 122 0.92 -1.94 -0.97
C ALA A 122 1.77 -2.43 -2.15
N ALA A 123 3.09 -2.19 -2.12
CA ALA A 123 4.01 -2.68 -3.14
C ALA A 123 4.01 -4.21 -3.22
N LEU A 124 3.95 -4.88 -2.07
CA LEU A 124 3.98 -6.33 -1.97
C LEU A 124 2.72 -6.97 -2.58
N VAL A 125 1.53 -6.48 -2.22
CA VAL A 125 0.26 -6.96 -2.78
C VAL A 125 0.20 -6.71 -4.28
N ALA A 126 0.68 -5.56 -4.75
CA ALA A 126 0.74 -5.25 -6.17
C ALA A 126 1.68 -6.18 -6.96
N ALA A 127 2.88 -6.46 -6.43
CA ALA A 127 3.86 -7.31 -7.11
C ALA A 127 3.51 -8.79 -7.05
N ALA A 128 2.84 -9.26 -5.99
CA ALA A 128 2.52 -10.67 -5.79
C ALA A 128 1.34 -11.19 -6.63
N ASP A 129 0.65 -10.32 -7.38
CA ASP A 129 -0.42 -10.68 -8.34
C ASP A 129 -1.44 -11.69 -7.78
N GLY A 130 -2.03 -11.40 -6.63
CA GLY A 130 -2.98 -12.30 -5.96
C GLY A 130 -2.34 -13.40 -5.09
N GLY A 131 -1.01 -13.40 -4.93
CA GLY A 131 -0.28 -14.38 -4.11
C GLY A 131 -0.60 -14.39 -2.60
N PHE A 132 -1.43 -13.44 -2.13
CA PHE A 132 -1.95 -13.38 -0.77
C PHE A 132 -3.48 -13.58 -0.71
N ASP A 133 -4.09 -14.04 -1.80
CA ASP A 133 -5.48 -14.47 -1.82
C ASP A 133 -5.63 -15.86 -1.15
N PRO A 134 -6.70 -16.10 -0.38
CA PRO A 134 -6.99 -17.44 0.10
C PRO A 134 -7.33 -18.36 -1.08
N ALA A 135 -7.07 -19.66 -0.93
CA ALA A 135 -7.23 -20.64 -2.02
C ALA A 135 -8.67 -20.74 -2.57
N ASP A 136 -9.67 -20.35 -1.77
CA ASP A 136 -11.09 -20.35 -2.12
C ASP A 136 -11.62 -18.95 -2.53
N ALA A 137 -10.73 -17.97 -2.75
CA ALA A 137 -11.11 -16.64 -3.21
C ALA A 137 -11.80 -16.68 -4.58
N THR A 138 -12.96 -16.01 -4.68
CA THR A 138 -13.69 -15.83 -5.95
C THR A 138 -13.28 -14.56 -6.71
N LEU A 139 -12.64 -13.62 -6.01
CA LEU A 139 -12.07 -12.39 -6.57
C LEU A 139 -10.59 -12.35 -6.24
N SER A 140 -9.76 -11.83 -7.15
CA SER A 140 -8.34 -11.67 -6.88
C SER A 140 -7.98 -10.27 -6.39
N SER A 141 -6.95 -10.18 -5.55
CA SER A 141 -6.35 -8.92 -5.07
C SER A 141 -5.40 -8.24 -6.06
N THR A 142 -5.38 -8.65 -7.34
CA THR A 142 -4.65 -7.91 -8.39
C THR A 142 -5.08 -6.44 -8.48
N VAL A 143 -4.16 -5.54 -8.84
CA VAL A 143 -4.42 -4.10 -8.98
C VAL A 143 -3.87 -3.57 -10.29
N ALA A 144 -4.47 -2.51 -10.83
CA ALA A 144 -4.09 -1.91 -12.11
C ALA A 144 -2.90 -0.95 -12.00
N ALA A 145 -2.61 -0.41 -10.81
CA ALA A 145 -1.44 0.43 -10.56
C ALA A 145 -1.03 0.38 -9.08
N ALA A 146 0.22 0.76 -8.78
CA ALA A 146 0.72 0.93 -7.42
C ALA A 146 1.48 2.24 -7.26
N ALA A 147 1.37 2.88 -6.09
CA ALA A 147 2.08 4.12 -5.80
C ALA A 147 2.70 4.15 -4.38
N PRO A 148 3.52 3.15 -3.98
CA PRO A 148 4.10 3.09 -2.65
C PRO A 148 5.02 4.28 -2.32
N ILE A 149 4.92 4.78 -1.08
CA ILE A 149 5.59 6.01 -0.63
C ILE A 149 6.49 5.74 0.58
N SER A 150 7.79 6.01 0.43
CA SER A 150 8.80 5.84 1.48
C SER A 150 8.83 4.42 2.08
N GLY A 151 8.68 3.38 1.25
CA GLY A 151 8.55 2.00 1.69
C GLY A 151 9.88 1.23 1.82
N VAL A 152 9.77 0.01 2.37
CA VAL A 152 10.80 -1.03 2.26
C VAL A 152 10.41 -1.97 1.12
N TYR A 153 11.35 -2.31 0.23
CA TYR A 153 11.04 -3.04 -1.00
C TYR A 153 11.84 -4.34 -1.17
N ASP A 154 12.89 -4.53 -0.38
CA ASP A 154 13.68 -5.75 -0.35
C ASP A 154 14.21 -5.98 1.06
N LEU A 155 14.00 -7.19 1.58
CA LEU A 155 14.44 -7.66 2.88
C LEU A 155 15.37 -8.88 2.72
N ARG A 156 15.64 -9.35 1.50
CA ARG A 156 16.44 -10.56 1.25
C ARG A 156 17.91 -10.40 1.59
N ASP A 157 18.40 -9.16 1.66
CA ASP A 157 19.78 -8.83 2.03
C ASP A 157 19.99 -8.75 3.55
N ARG A 158 18.94 -8.93 4.34
CA ARG A 158 19.02 -8.88 5.80
C ARG A 158 19.82 -10.05 6.35
N THR A 159 20.68 -9.72 7.30
CA THR A 159 21.52 -10.64 8.07
C THR A 159 21.10 -10.57 9.53
N PRO A 160 21.53 -11.53 10.39
CA PRO A 160 21.31 -11.43 11.82
C PRO A 160 21.85 -10.14 12.46
N GLU A 161 22.78 -9.43 11.83
CA GLU A 161 23.31 -8.16 12.31
C GLU A 161 22.54 -6.95 11.80
N THR A 162 21.92 -7.05 10.62
CA THR A 162 21.24 -5.92 9.96
C THR A 162 19.72 -5.95 10.08
N ALA A 163 19.11 -7.11 10.35
CA ALA A 163 17.67 -7.21 10.61
C ALA A 163 17.33 -6.55 11.96
N ASN A 164 16.50 -5.51 11.93
CA ASN A 164 16.09 -4.79 13.14
C ASN A 164 14.96 -5.53 13.89
N ASP A 165 14.70 -5.13 15.13
CA ASP A 165 13.70 -5.80 15.98
C ASP A 165 12.27 -5.72 15.43
N LEU A 166 11.92 -4.64 14.72
CA LEU A 166 10.61 -4.44 14.11
C LEU A 166 10.41 -5.40 12.92
N GLU A 167 11.43 -5.56 12.08
CA GLU A 167 11.46 -6.55 11.00
C GLU A 167 11.32 -7.97 11.57
N ARG A 168 12.06 -8.30 12.63
CA ARG A 168 11.98 -9.61 13.29
C ARG A 168 10.61 -9.88 13.89
N GLN A 169 10.02 -8.89 14.55
CA GLN A 169 8.69 -9.00 15.11
C GLN A 169 7.64 -9.20 14.01
N PHE A 170 7.70 -8.39 12.95
CA PHE A 170 6.82 -8.51 11.80
C PHE A 170 6.92 -9.88 11.12
N LEU A 171 8.15 -10.37 10.91
CA LEU A 171 8.40 -11.64 10.21
C LEU A 171 8.31 -12.85 11.15
N GLY A 172 8.29 -12.67 12.47
CA GLY A 172 8.27 -13.75 13.45
C GLY A 172 9.59 -14.49 13.62
N GLY A 173 10.72 -13.84 13.29
CA GLY A 173 12.06 -14.40 13.42
C GLY A 173 13.13 -13.60 12.66
N GLY A 174 14.40 -13.91 12.94
CA GLY A 174 15.55 -13.43 12.17
C GLY A 174 15.68 -14.08 10.78
N PRO A 175 16.51 -13.53 9.89
CA PRO A 175 16.66 -14.02 8.53
C PRO A 175 17.20 -15.46 8.44
N ASP A 176 17.96 -15.93 9.43
CA ASP A 176 18.42 -17.32 9.50
C ASP A 176 17.34 -18.28 10.04
N GLU A 177 16.35 -17.75 10.76
CA GLU A 177 15.29 -18.54 11.40
C GLU A 177 14.08 -18.73 10.49
N VAL A 178 13.72 -17.68 9.73
CA VAL A 178 12.56 -17.66 8.81
C VAL A 178 12.92 -17.05 7.43
N PRO A 179 13.96 -17.56 6.75
CA PRO A 179 14.46 -16.97 5.49
C PRO A 179 13.37 -16.86 4.41
N GLU A 180 12.45 -17.83 4.36
CA GLU A 180 11.33 -17.82 3.41
C GLU A 180 10.37 -16.66 3.63
N ARG A 181 10.26 -16.14 4.86
CA ARG A 181 9.42 -14.98 5.16
C ARG A 181 10.09 -13.68 4.72
N TYR A 182 11.41 -13.55 4.85
CA TYR A 182 12.14 -12.39 4.32
C TYR A 182 12.04 -12.31 2.79
N GLU A 183 12.14 -13.45 2.10
CA GLU A 183 11.91 -13.53 0.66
C GLU A 183 10.46 -13.19 0.29
N ARG A 184 9.48 -13.87 0.90
CA ARG A 184 8.06 -13.65 0.60
C ARG A 184 7.57 -12.25 0.98
N ALA A 185 8.17 -11.60 1.96
CA ALA A 185 7.84 -10.24 2.35
C ALA A 185 8.56 -9.18 1.51
N SER A 186 9.40 -9.55 0.53
CA SER A 186 10.12 -8.58 -0.30
C SER A 186 9.37 -8.30 -1.60
N PRO A 187 8.76 -7.11 -1.82
CA PRO A 187 8.14 -6.76 -3.11
C PRO A 187 9.04 -7.06 -4.32
N ALA A 188 10.34 -6.76 -4.22
CA ALA A 188 11.33 -7.01 -5.28
C ALA A 188 11.48 -8.49 -5.66
N ALA A 189 11.09 -9.44 -4.81
CA ALA A 189 11.15 -10.87 -5.08
C ALA A 189 9.98 -11.37 -5.94
N HIS A 190 8.89 -10.60 -6.01
CA HIS A 190 7.68 -10.96 -6.75
C HIS A 190 7.55 -10.23 -8.09
N VAL A 191 8.48 -9.32 -8.41
CA VAL A 191 8.43 -8.56 -9.66
C VAL A 191 8.53 -9.51 -10.86
N ASP A 192 7.49 -9.49 -11.67
CA ASP A 192 7.32 -10.33 -12.85
C ASP A 192 6.55 -9.60 -13.97
N GLU A 193 6.08 -10.34 -14.98
CA GLU A 193 5.34 -9.78 -16.12
C GLU A 193 3.91 -9.32 -15.79
N ALA A 194 3.35 -9.76 -14.66
CA ALA A 194 2.03 -9.35 -14.19
C ALA A 194 2.08 -8.09 -13.32
N THR A 195 3.24 -7.79 -12.72
CA THR A 195 3.44 -6.60 -11.87
C THR A 195 2.93 -5.31 -12.56
N PRO A 196 2.04 -4.54 -11.92
CA PRO A 196 1.40 -3.38 -12.54
C PRO A 196 2.34 -2.18 -12.66
N PRO A 197 1.99 -1.18 -13.50
CA PRO A 197 2.66 0.11 -13.49
C PRO A 197 2.80 0.67 -12.08
N THR A 198 4.01 1.08 -11.71
CA THR A 198 4.33 1.47 -10.33
C THR A 198 5.01 2.84 -10.26
N LEU A 199 4.50 3.73 -9.41
CA LEU A 199 5.22 4.92 -8.92
C LEU A 199 5.95 4.56 -7.63
N VAL A 200 7.26 4.73 -7.58
CA VAL A 200 8.04 4.63 -6.34
C VAL A 200 8.40 6.04 -5.89
N LEU A 201 7.75 6.54 -4.84
CA LEU A 201 7.90 7.91 -4.35
C LEU A 201 8.70 7.90 -3.03
N HIS A 202 9.76 8.70 -2.91
CA HIS A 202 10.62 8.72 -1.72
C HIS A 202 11.29 10.08 -1.53
N GLY A 203 11.52 10.51 -0.30
CA GLY A 203 12.38 11.66 0.02
C GLY A 203 13.86 11.28 0.08
N ASP A 204 14.79 12.11 -0.41
CA ASP A 204 16.23 11.80 -0.30
C ASP A 204 16.91 12.27 0.99
N ASP A 205 16.17 12.96 1.87
CA ASP A 205 16.55 13.35 3.23
C ASP A 205 15.79 12.50 4.28
N ASP A 206 15.41 11.28 3.89
CA ASP A 206 14.74 10.31 4.76
C ASP A 206 15.75 9.66 5.71
N ASP A 207 15.77 10.13 6.96
CA ASP A 207 16.62 9.65 8.04
C ASP A 207 16.24 8.26 8.59
N LEU A 208 15.08 7.72 8.19
CA LEU A 208 14.61 6.41 8.65
C LEU A 208 14.90 5.32 7.61
N LEU A 209 14.58 5.58 6.35
CA LEU A 209 14.78 4.66 5.24
C LEU A 209 15.47 5.37 4.08
N PRO A 210 16.75 5.06 3.81
CA PRO A 210 17.46 5.66 2.69
C PRO A 210 16.75 5.42 1.35
N ALA A 211 16.66 6.46 0.52
CA ALA A 211 16.01 6.38 -0.80
C ALA A 211 16.68 5.38 -1.78
N ASP A 212 17.83 4.81 -1.43
CA ASP A 212 18.48 3.77 -2.24
C ASP A 212 17.63 2.50 -2.39
N GLY A 213 16.83 2.15 -1.38
CA GLY A 213 15.86 1.05 -1.49
C GLY A 213 14.81 1.32 -2.58
N ALA A 214 14.27 2.54 -2.64
CA ALA A 214 13.36 2.97 -3.70
C ALA A 214 14.02 2.96 -5.08
N ARG A 215 15.26 3.46 -5.18
CA ARG A 215 16.04 3.44 -6.43
C ARG A 215 16.28 2.01 -6.90
N GLU A 216 16.58 1.09 -5.99
CA GLU A 216 16.82 -0.31 -6.30
C GLU A 216 15.55 -1.01 -6.77
N TYR A 217 14.44 -0.81 -6.07
CA TYR A 217 13.16 -1.37 -6.49
C TYR A 217 12.74 -0.86 -7.88
N ALA A 218 12.92 0.43 -8.16
CA ALA A 218 12.68 0.97 -9.49
C ALA A 218 13.58 0.35 -10.56
N ARG A 219 14.85 0.05 -10.25
CA ARG A 219 15.74 -0.69 -11.15
C ARG A 219 15.24 -2.11 -11.39
N THR A 220 14.77 -2.81 -10.34
CA THR A 220 14.20 -4.16 -10.45
C THR A 220 12.98 -4.18 -11.37
N LEU A 221 12.04 -3.24 -11.18
CA LEU A 221 10.87 -3.07 -12.06
C LEU A 221 11.28 -2.80 -13.51
N ALA A 222 12.20 -1.86 -13.74
CA ALA A 222 12.69 -1.53 -15.07
C ALA A 222 13.40 -2.70 -15.75
N ALA A 223 14.21 -3.46 -15.00
CA ALA A 223 14.93 -4.63 -15.50
C ALA A 223 13.97 -5.77 -15.92
N ALA A 224 12.83 -5.89 -15.24
CA ALA A 224 11.73 -6.79 -15.63
C ALA A 224 10.83 -6.22 -16.74
N GLY A 225 11.17 -5.06 -17.31
CA GLY A 225 10.40 -4.41 -18.38
C GLY A 225 9.08 -3.81 -17.92
N ARG A 226 8.91 -3.56 -16.62
CA ARG A 226 7.67 -3.03 -16.05
C ARG A 226 7.64 -1.51 -16.06
N PRO A 227 6.51 -0.87 -16.41
CA PRO A 227 6.40 0.58 -16.35
C PRO A 227 6.64 1.09 -14.93
N VAL A 228 7.65 1.92 -14.77
CA VAL A 228 8.02 2.47 -13.47
C VAL A 228 8.32 3.96 -13.57
N GLU A 229 7.83 4.71 -12.60
CA GLU A 229 8.18 6.11 -12.38
C GLU A 229 8.85 6.22 -11.02
N LEU A 230 10.05 6.79 -10.96
CA LEU A 230 10.77 7.03 -9.72
C LEU A 230 10.67 8.51 -9.35
N GLY A 231 9.99 8.81 -8.25
CA GLY A 231 9.84 10.14 -7.70
C GLY A 231 10.70 10.35 -6.47
N VAL A 232 12.01 10.56 -6.64
CA VAL A 232 12.84 11.02 -5.51
C VAL A 232 12.67 12.52 -5.33
N ARG A 233 12.37 12.97 -4.10
CA ARG A 233 12.12 14.37 -3.75
C ARG A 233 13.32 14.97 -3.01
N PRO A 234 14.08 15.89 -3.65
CA PRO A 234 15.22 16.56 -3.03
C PRO A 234 14.85 17.32 -1.75
N GLY A 235 15.46 16.99 -0.63
CA GLY A 235 15.19 17.58 0.70
C GLY A 235 13.88 17.12 1.34
N GLY A 236 13.23 16.09 0.78
CA GLY A 236 12.06 15.46 1.39
C GLY A 236 12.49 14.42 2.42
N GLY A 237 11.86 14.43 3.60
CA GLY A 237 12.10 13.42 4.65
C GLY A 237 11.17 12.20 4.53
N HIS A 238 11.12 11.37 5.59
CA HIS A 238 10.28 10.16 5.59
C HIS A 238 8.80 10.45 5.32
N GLY A 239 8.27 11.53 5.88
CA GLY A 239 6.86 11.92 5.84
C GLY A 239 6.45 12.77 4.64
N ILE A 240 7.00 12.57 3.43
CA ILE A 240 6.68 13.43 2.25
C ILE A 240 5.20 13.49 1.84
N VAL A 241 4.33 12.64 2.41
CA VAL A 241 2.86 12.71 2.27
C VAL A 241 2.11 12.92 3.60
N VAL A 242 2.85 13.15 4.68
CA VAL A 242 2.31 13.30 6.04
C VAL A 242 2.56 14.72 6.52
N GLU A 243 3.82 15.15 6.57
CA GLU A 243 4.26 16.47 7.04
C GLU A 243 5.67 16.78 6.51
N PRO A 244 6.05 18.07 6.40
CA PRO A 244 5.24 19.28 6.48
C PRO A 244 4.25 19.46 5.31
N GLU A 245 3.26 20.33 5.47
CA GLU A 245 2.15 20.56 4.52
C GLU A 245 2.59 20.73 3.04
N ASP A 246 3.65 21.50 2.77
CA ASP A 246 4.15 21.72 1.42
C ASP A 246 4.62 20.43 0.73
N TRP A 247 5.28 19.53 1.49
CA TRP A 247 5.67 18.23 0.97
C TRP A 247 4.45 17.37 0.72
N ARG A 248 3.53 17.35 1.69
CA ARG A 248 2.29 16.59 1.60
C ARG A 248 1.50 16.93 0.34
N ALA A 249 1.24 18.20 0.07
CA ALA A 249 0.49 18.62 -1.12
C ALA A 249 1.15 18.15 -2.43
N ARG A 250 2.47 18.29 -2.55
CA ARG A 250 3.23 17.85 -3.73
C ARG A 250 3.26 16.34 -3.89
N GLY A 251 3.35 15.61 -2.78
CA GLY A 251 3.32 14.15 -2.78
C GLY A 251 1.97 13.63 -3.25
N ILE A 252 0.88 14.18 -2.72
CA ILE A 252 -0.50 13.86 -3.14
C ILE A 252 -0.70 14.16 -4.62
N GLU A 253 -0.28 15.34 -5.10
CA GLU A 253 -0.37 15.70 -6.51
C GLU A 253 0.40 14.73 -7.41
N THR A 254 1.60 14.31 -6.98
CA THR A 254 2.41 13.35 -7.74
C THR A 254 1.72 11.99 -7.86
N VAL A 255 1.14 11.49 -6.76
CA VAL A 255 0.40 10.22 -6.75
C VAL A 255 -0.82 10.34 -7.65
N ALA A 256 -1.64 11.38 -7.49
CA ALA A 256 -2.83 11.59 -8.29
C ALA A 256 -2.51 11.70 -9.78
N ASP A 257 -1.52 12.51 -10.17
CA ASP A 257 -1.12 12.66 -11.56
C ASP A 257 -0.64 11.35 -12.18
N PHE A 258 0.08 10.52 -11.42
CA PHE A 258 0.49 9.19 -11.87
C PHE A 258 -0.74 8.30 -12.11
N LEU A 259 -1.65 8.22 -11.15
CA LEU A 259 -2.86 7.41 -11.25
C LEU A 259 -3.75 7.87 -12.41
N ASP A 260 -3.88 9.18 -12.64
CA ASP A 260 -4.67 9.76 -13.75
C ASP A 260 -4.17 9.33 -15.13
N ARG A 261 -2.89 8.92 -15.24
CA ARG A 261 -2.30 8.40 -16.48
C ARG A 261 -2.41 6.88 -16.63
N ARG A 262 -2.72 6.16 -15.56
CA ARG A 262 -2.69 4.68 -15.52
C ARG A 262 -4.07 4.05 -15.41
N LEU A 263 -4.98 4.74 -14.74
CA LEU A 263 -6.35 4.32 -14.56
C LEU A 263 -7.26 5.05 -15.53
#